data_AF-A0A2P6WAY8-F1
#
_entry.id   AF-A0A2P6WAY8-F1
#
_cell.length_a   1.000
_cell.length_b   1.000
_cell.length_c   1.000
_cell.angle_alpha   90.00
_cell.angle_beta   90.00
_cell.angle_gamma   90.00
#
_symmetry.space_group_name_H-M   'P 1'
#
loop_
_entity.id
_entity.type
_entity.pdbx_description
1 polymer ?
#
loop_
_entity_poly.entity_id
_entity_poly.type
_entity_poly.pdbx_seq_one_letter_code
_entity_poly.pdbx_strand_id
1 'polypeptide(L)'
;WAASTGTDSVPIRIFNPVKQGRKYDTEAEYIKRWVPELRELDPNSIHSWVEMSQEERNKYDLDYPDPIINFNQRYHVGKKMFENALGR
;
A
#
# COMPACT_ATOMS: atom_id res chain seq x y z
N TRP A 1 7.14 -8.99 16.25
CA TRP A 1 6.42 -9.53 15.06
C TRP A 1 5.69 -8.41 14.33
N ALA A 2 4.69 -8.65 13.48
CA ALA A 2 4.07 -7.62 12.61
C ALA A 2 3.58 -6.37 13.37
N ALA A 3 3.09 -6.52 14.61
CA ALA A 3 2.67 -5.41 15.48
C ALA A 3 3.83 -4.71 16.22
N SER A 4 5.09 -5.01 15.89
CA SER A 4 6.29 -4.54 16.60
C SER A 4 6.34 -4.87 18.10
N THR A 5 5.52 -5.83 18.56
CA THR A 5 5.57 -6.40 19.91
C THR A 5 6.30 -7.75 19.90
N GLY A 6 6.96 -8.11 21.02
CA GLY A 6 7.67 -9.38 21.21
C GLY A 6 9.04 -9.21 21.88
N THR A 7 9.74 -10.33 22.08
CA THR A 7 11.07 -10.40 22.72
C THR A 7 12.17 -9.62 21.99
N ASP A 8 11.98 -9.36 20.70
CA ASP A 8 12.85 -8.52 19.87
C ASP A 8 12.11 -7.24 19.42
N SER A 9 11.70 -6.41 20.37
CA SER A 9 11.01 -5.15 20.07
C SER A 9 11.94 -4.19 19.33
N VAL A 10 11.65 -3.97 18.05
CA VAL A 10 12.27 -2.91 17.24
C VAL A 10 11.36 -1.67 17.20
N PRO A 11 11.87 -0.49 16.81
CA PRO A 11 11.00 0.63 16.45
C PRO A 11 9.90 0.19 15.48
N ILE A 12 8.75 0.88 15.50
CA ILE A 12 7.61 0.53 14.64
C ILE A 12 8.06 0.39 13.17
N ARG A 13 7.71 -0.74 12.56
CA ARG A 13 7.96 -0.98 11.13
C ARG A 13 6.65 -0.81 10.37
N ILE A 14 6.56 0.25 9.59
CA ILE A 14 5.43 0.51 8.68
C ILE A 14 5.93 0.28 7.26
N PHE A 15 5.36 -0.70 6.58
CA PHE A 15 5.68 -0.96 5.18
C PHE A 15 4.78 -0.14 4.27
N ASN A 16 5.35 0.40 3.19
CA ASN A 16 4.58 1.00 2.10
C ASN A 16 4.14 -0.10 1.13
N PRO A 17 2.82 -0.41 0.99
CA PRO A 17 2.35 -1.49 0.13
C PRO A 17 2.79 -1.35 -1.33
N VAL A 18 2.77 -0.13 -1.87
CA VAL A 18 3.21 0.16 -3.25
C VAL A 18 4.69 -0.16 -3.43
N LYS A 19 5.55 0.25 -2.49
CA LYS A 19 6.98 -0.08 -2.56
C LYS A 19 7.24 -1.57 -2.39
N GLN A 20 6.44 -2.28 -1.61
CA GLN A 20 6.55 -3.75 -1.49
C GLN A 20 6.12 -4.43 -2.79
N GLY A 21 5.01 -4.01 -3.41
CA GLY A 21 4.54 -4.50 -4.70
C GLY A 21 5.61 -4.34 -5.79
N ARG A 22 6.12 -3.12 -5.98
CA ARG A 22 7.20 -2.84 -6.95
C ARG A 22 8.47 -3.68 -6.75
N LYS A 23 8.73 -4.14 -5.51
CA LYS A 23 9.94 -4.90 -5.16
C LYS A 23 9.75 -6.41 -5.29
N TYR A 24 8.59 -6.92 -4.89
CA TYR A 24 8.34 -8.35 -4.73
C TYR A 24 7.38 -8.93 -5.78
N ASP A 25 6.70 -8.07 -6.54
CA ASP A 25 5.75 -8.43 -7.61
C ASP A 25 5.90 -7.46 -8.79
N THR A 26 7.13 -7.30 -9.31
CA THR A 26 7.47 -6.30 -10.34
C THR A 26 6.54 -6.34 -11.55
N GLU A 27 6.23 -7.54 -12.04
CA GLU A 27 5.35 -7.78 -13.20
C GLU A 27 3.86 -7.84 -12.83
N ALA A 28 3.52 -7.55 -11.56
CA ALA A 28 2.17 -7.63 -11.01
C ALA A 28 1.50 -9.01 -11.20
N GLU A 29 2.25 -10.09 -11.37
CA GLU A 29 1.72 -11.44 -11.61
C GLU A 29 0.84 -11.90 -10.44
N TYR A 30 1.27 -11.64 -9.21
CA TYR A 30 0.50 -12.01 -8.02
C TYR A 30 -0.79 -11.19 -7.96
N ILE A 31 -0.71 -9.86 -8.17
CA ILE A 31 -1.89 -8.99 -8.18
C ILE A 31 -2.87 -9.42 -9.26
N LYS A 32 -2.42 -9.59 -10.51
CA LYS A 32 -3.27 -9.99 -11.65
C LYS A 32 -3.93 -11.36 -11.44
N ARG A 33 -3.25 -12.29 -10.77
CA ARG A 33 -3.83 -13.59 -10.43
C ARG A 33 -5.05 -13.44 -9.53
N TRP A 34 -4.96 -12.62 -8.48
CA TRP A 34 -5.94 -12.54 -7.40
C TRP A 34 -6.94 -11.38 -7.52
N VAL A 35 -6.63 -10.36 -8.32
CA VAL A 35 -7.45 -9.17 -8.57
C VAL A 35 -7.78 -9.13 -10.07
N PRO A 36 -8.76 -9.92 -10.52
CA PRO A 36 -9.05 -10.13 -11.94
C PRO A 36 -9.34 -8.84 -12.72
N GLU A 37 -9.95 -7.86 -12.08
CA GLU A 37 -10.29 -6.55 -12.64
C GLU A 37 -9.05 -5.73 -13.06
N LEU A 38 -7.86 -6.06 -12.55
CA LEU A 38 -6.60 -5.40 -12.90
C LEU A 38 -5.76 -6.15 -13.95
N ARG A 39 -6.21 -7.32 -14.45
CA ARG A 39 -5.40 -8.21 -15.31
C ARG A 39 -4.88 -7.56 -16.59
N GLU A 40 -5.74 -6.74 -17.20
CA GLU A 40 -5.48 -6.09 -18.49
C GLU A 40 -4.58 -4.84 -18.37
N LEU A 41 -4.33 -4.36 -17.15
CA LEU A 41 -3.45 -3.22 -16.94
C LEU A 41 -1.98 -3.61 -17.03
N ASP A 42 -1.14 -2.69 -17.47
CA ASP A 42 0.30 -2.87 -17.35
C ASP A 42 0.75 -2.80 -15.88
N PRO A 43 1.87 -3.46 -15.51
CA PRO A 43 2.33 -3.48 -14.13
C PRO A 43 2.59 -2.10 -13.53
N ASN A 44 3.03 -1.11 -14.33
CA ASN A 44 3.28 0.23 -13.81
C ASN A 44 1.97 0.91 -13.42
N SER A 45 0.91 0.73 -14.20
CA SER A 45 -0.42 1.25 -13.86
C SER A 45 -0.95 0.65 -12.55
N ILE A 46 -0.80 -0.66 -12.37
CA ILE A 46 -1.19 -1.34 -11.12
C ILE A 46 -0.40 -0.78 -9.93
N HIS A 47 0.92 -0.73 -10.05
CA HIS A 47 1.80 -0.26 -8.96
C HIS A 47 1.69 1.25 -8.70
N SER A 48 1.06 2.01 -9.59
CA SER A 48 0.90 3.46 -9.46
C SER A 48 -0.53 3.87 -9.17
N TRP A 49 -1.47 2.91 -9.05
CA TRP A 49 -2.90 3.18 -8.84
C TRP A 49 -3.20 4.17 -7.71
N VAL A 50 -2.46 4.05 -6.59
CA VAL A 50 -2.62 4.90 -5.40
C VAL A 50 -2.03 6.31 -5.61
N GLU A 51 -1.07 6.44 -6.51
CA GLU A 51 -0.38 7.70 -6.83
C GLU A 51 -1.10 8.48 -7.96
N MET A 52 -1.87 7.79 -8.79
CA MET A 52 -2.70 8.40 -9.84
C MET A 52 -3.76 9.34 -9.27
N SER A 53 -4.14 10.34 -10.06
CA SER A 53 -5.35 11.14 -9.82
C SER A 53 -6.62 10.33 -10.07
N GLN A 54 -7.76 10.81 -9.56
CA GLN A 54 -9.06 10.20 -9.84
C GLN A 54 -9.36 10.18 -11.34
N GLU A 55 -9.04 11.27 -12.04
CA GLU A 55 -9.27 11.40 -13.47
C GLU A 55 -8.46 10.38 -14.28
N GLU A 56 -7.22 10.10 -13.88
CA GLU A 56 -6.39 9.07 -14.52
C GLU A 56 -6.95 7.66 -14.27
N ARG A 57 -7.41 7.36 -13.05
CA ARG A 57 -8.03 6.07 -12.74
C ARG A 57 -9.33 5.85 -13.52
N ASN A 58 -10.17 6.88 -13.60
CA ASN A 58 -11.44 6.80 -14.31
C ASN A 58 -11.29 6.49 -15.81
N LYS A 59 -10.12 6.74 -16.42
CA LYS A 59 -9.85 6.38 -17.82
C LYS A 59 -9.83 4.88 -18.06
N TYR A 60 -9.57 4.07 -17.03
CA TYR A 60 -9.51 2.62 -17.16
C TYR A 60 -10.88 1.95 -17.07
N ASP A 61 -11.92 2.67 -16.60
CA ASP A 61 -13.29 2.15 -16.46
C ASP A 61 -13.35 0.78 -15.75
N LEU A 62 -12.65 0.66 -14.62
CA LEU A 62 -12.55 -0.57 -13.85
C LEU A 62 -13.47 -0.55 -12.64
N ASP A 63 -14.06 -1.71 -12.33
CA ASP A 63 -14.72 -1.97 -11.04
C ASP A 63 -13.67 -2.26 -9.95
N TYR A 64 -12.72 -1.34 -9.78
CA TYR A 64 -11.67 -1.42 -8.76
C TYR A 64 -11.67 -0.12 -7.94
N PRO A 65 -11.72 -0.21 -6.60
CA PRO A 65 -11.97 0.96 -5.76
C PRO A 65 -10.82 1.97 -5.76
N ASP A 66 -11.19 3.20 -5.47
CA ASP A 66 -10.23 4.25 -5.16
C ASP A 66 -9.50 3.99 -3.84
N PRO A 67 -8.26 4.52 -3.68
CA PRO A 67 -7.53 4.43 -2.43
C PRO A 67 -8.32 5.05 -1.27
N ILE A 68 -8.69 4.22 -0.29
CA ILE A 68 -9.48 4.64 0.89
C ILE A 68 -8.70 5.54 1.86
N ILE A 69 -7.37 5.53 1.80
CA ILE A 69 -6.51 6.31 2.69
C ILE A 69 -5.26 6.82 1.95
N ASN A 70 -4.77 7.99 2.36
CA ASN A 70 -3.45 8.46 1.96
C ASN A 70 -2.36 7.80 2.81
N PHE A 71 -1.42 7.08 2.18
CA PHE A 71 -0.35 6.37 2.89
C PHE A 71 0.52 7.30 3.75
N ASN A 72 0.95 8.44 3.22
CA ASN A 72 1.84 9.36 3.95
C ASN A 72 1.14 9.91 5.19
N GLN A 73 -0.13 10.31 5.08
CA GLN A 73 -0.90 10.77 6.23
C GLN A 73 -1.02 9.66 7.29
N ARG A 74 -1.38 8.44 6.88
CA ARG A 74 -1.58 7.32 7.81
C ARG A 74 -0.28 6.82 8.43
N TYR A 75 0.84 6.90 7.71
CA TYR A 75 2.17 6.63 8.24
C TYR A 75 2.47 7.51 9.46
N HIS A 76 2.27 8.83 9.34
CA HIS A 76 2.55 9.77 10.43
C HIS A 76 1.60 9.56 11.62
N VAL A 77 0.31 9.33 11.36
CA VAL A 77 -0.68 9.03 12.40
C VAL A 77 -0.30 7.75 13.15
N GLY A 78 -0.01 6.67 12.42
CA GLY A 78 0.36 5.38 13.02
C GLY A 78 1.65 5.45 13.83
N LYS A 79 2.68 6.13 13.29
CA LYS A 79 3.94 6.34 14.02
C LYS A 79 3.73 7.11 15.31
N LYS A 80 3.00 8.22 15.27
CA LYS A 80 2.69 9.05 16.44
C LYS A 80 1.87 8.28 17.48
N MET A 81 0.86 7.52 17.06
CA MET A 81 0.06 6.69 17.97
C MET A 81 0.93 5.67 18.70
N PHE A 82 1.89 5.04 18.00
CA PHE A 82 2.80 4.09 18.61
C PHE A 82 3.79 4.75 19.57
N GLU A 83 4.33 5.92 19.22
CA GLU A 83 5.22 6.71 20.10
C GLU A 83 4.51 7.11 21.40
N ASN A 84 3.29 7.64 21.29
CA ASN A 84 2.45 7.97 22.44
C ASN A 84 2.20 6.76 23.36
N ALA A 85 1.93 5.58 22.78
CA ALA A 85 1.70 4.35 23.53
C ALA A 85 2.96 3.87 24.28
N LEU A 86 4.15 4.24 23.81
CA LEU A 86 5.43 4.02 24.50
C LEU A 86 5.78 5.10 25.53
N GLY A 87 4.92 6.11 25.71
CA GLY A 87 5.20 7.25 26.60
C GLY A 87 6.30 8.18 26.06
N ARG A 88 6.48 8.25 24.74
CA ARG A 88 7.43 9.13 24.05
C ARG A 88 6.73 10.26 23.33
#